data_AF-A0AAU1ZJ89-F1
#
_entry.id   AF-A0AAU1ZJ89-F1
#
_cell.length_a   1.000
_cell.length_b   1.000
_cell.length_c   1.000
_cell.angle_alpha   90.00
_cell.angle_beta   90.00
_cell.angle_gamma   90.00
#
_symmetry.space_group_name_H-M   'P 1'
#
loop_
_entity.id
_entity.type
_entity.pdbx_description
1 polymer ?
#
loop_
_entity_poly.entity_id
_entity_poly.type
_entity_poly.pdbx_seq_one_letter_code
_entity_poly.pdbx_strand_id
1 'polypeptide(L)'
;MTPQTPVPPPTLSAPPPTPYAPGPDLYVPPPDLSVPSPDPSVPPAGPYLRPGAVLLRPSPLPPLPSAPVLPPGPRAARPQLWLVATEVHEDSAARYASLVLDAEELARAGEFRRPGDRATYLCAHVGLRRLLGAHLGVAPRGVTVERAPCPCCGEPHGRPVLPDGRLHFSLSHCEGMSLIAVATTPVGVDIERIPAPHLVAELAEVLHPAESAELAALARDRRPAAFARVWTRKEAYLKGTGVGLGADPSAEYVGSGPVPTAPPGWLLADVAVPSGHQAAVAVRR
;
A
#
# COMPACT_ATOMS: atom_id res chain seq x y z
N MET A 1 -21.64 -51.70 39.17
CA MET A 1 -21.19 -50.31 39.00
C MET A 1 -22.17 -49.64 38.05
N THR A 2 -23.10 -48.87 38.60
CA THR A 2 -24.20 -48.21 37.88
C THR A 2 -23.84 -46.73 37.74
N PRO A 3 -23.88 -46.12 36.54
CA PRO A 3 -23.55 -44.70 36.42
C PRO A 3 -24.75 -43.84 36.86
N GLN A 4 -24.51 -42.90 37.77
CA GLN A 4 -25.46 -41.86 38.18
C GLN A 4 -25.57 -40.79 37.09
N THR A 5 -26.80 -40.44 36.73
CA THR A 5 -27.13 -39.30 35.86
C THR A 5 -27.00 -37.98 36.62
N PRO A 6 -26.40 -36.92 36.05
CA PRO A 6 -26.26 -35.66 36.77
C PRO A 6 -27.57 -34.85 36.77
N VAL A 7 -27.87 -34.24 37.92
CA VAL A 7 -29.01 -33.35 38.16
C VAL A 7 -28.71 -31.95 37.58
N PRO A 8 -29.63 -31.30 36.87
CA PRO A 8 -29.43 -29.94 36.35
C PRO A 8 -29.54 -28.88 37.47
N PRO A 9 -28.83 -27.74 37.36
CA PRO A 9 -28.88 -26.66 38.35
C PRO A 9 -30.18 -25.83 38.26
N PRO A 10 -30.57 -25.13 39.34
CA PRO A 10 -31.80 -24.34 39.37
C PRO A 10 -31.69 -23.06 38.55
N THR A 11 -32.77 -22.70 37.87
CA THR A 11 -32.95 -21.45 37.12
C THR A 11 -33.17 -20.27 38.06
N LEU A 12 -32.25 -19.29 38.04
CA LEU A 12 -32.42 -17.99 38.68
C LEU A 12 -33.29 -17.09 37.79
N SER A 13 -34.46 -16.70 38.30
CA SER A 13 -35.36 -15.73 37.65
C SER A 13 -34.86 -14.31 37.91
N ALA A 14 -34.66 -13.51 36.86
CA ALA A 14 -34.26 -12.11 36.97
C ALA A 14 -35.46 -11.21 37.41
N PRO A 15 -35.24 -10.19 38.26
CA PRO A 15 -36.28 -9.24 38.64
C PRO A 15 -36.65 -8.30 37.48
N PRO A 16 -37.89 -7.77 37.43
CA PRO A 16 -38.32 -6.86 36.37
C PRO A 16 -37.63 -5.49 36.46
N PRO A 17 -37.46 -4.78 35.33
CA PRO A 17 -36.82 -3.47 35.31
C PRO A 17 -37.71 -2.39 35.94
N THR A 18 -37.09 -1.53 36.75
CA THR A 18 -37.68 -0.29 37.28
C THR A 18 -37.79 0.78 36.19
N PRO A 19 -38.89 1.56 36.13
CA PRO A 19 -39.02 2.64 35.15
C PRO A 19 -38.16 3.85 35.52
N TYR A 20 -37.33 4.28 34.56
CA TYR A 20 -36.52 5.51 34.62
C TYR A 20 -37.39 6.71 34.27
N ALA A 21 -37.46 7.72 35.16
CA ALA A 21 -38.12 9.00 34.89
C ALA A 21 -37.07 10.00 34.36
N PRO A 22 -37.31 10.70 33.24
CA PRO A 22 -36.39 11.72 32.73
C PRO A 22 -36.53 13.04 33.51
N GLY A 23 -35.40 13.57 33.99
CA GLY A 23 -35.29 14.93 34.53
C GLY A 23 -35.18 15.98 33.41
N PRO A 24 -35.38 17.28 33.71
CA PRO A 24 -35.49 18.33 32.70
C PRO A 24 -34.14 18.72 32.08
N ASP A 25 -34.09 18.71 30.75
CA ASP A 25 -32.96 19.18 29.94
C ASP A 25 -32.75 20.70 30.08
N LEU A 26 -31.55 21.08 30.53
CA LEU A 26 -31.04 22.46 30.42
C LEU A 26 -30.20 22.57 29.14
N TYR A 27 -30.80 23.16 28.12
CA TYR A 27 -30.14 23.54 26.86
C TYR A 27 -29.17 24.71 27.08
N VAL A 28 -27.89 24.52 26.75
CA VAL A 28 -26.86 25.56 26.74
C VAL A 28 -26.36 25.74 25.29
N PRO A 29 -26.55 26.91 24.65
CA PRO A 29 -26.04 27.14 23.30
C PRO A 29 -24.51 27.33 23.30
N PRO A 30 -23.80 26.92 22.24
CA PRO A 30 -22.34 27.10 22.13
C PRO A 30 -21.97 28.57 21.85
N PRO A 31 -20.77 29.03 22.25
CA PRO A 31 -20.31 30.39 21.99
C PRO A 31 -19.96 30.60 20.51
N ASP A 32 -20.21 31.83 20.07
CA ASP A 32 -20.04 32.36 18.71
C ASP A 32 -18.57 32.31 18.25
N LEU A 33 -18.29 31.55 17.19
CA LEU A 33 -16.98 31.46 16.53
C LEU A 33 -16.97 32.37 15.30
N SER A 34 -16.78 33.66 15.53
CA SER A 34 -16.41 34.60 14.47
C SER A 34 -14.98 34.31 14.00
N VAL A 35 -14.84 33.79 12.77
CA VAL A 35 -13.54 33.56 12.11
C VAL A 35 -12.96 34.92 11.67
N PRO A 36 -11.72 35.29 12.04
CA PRO A 36 -11.13 36.53 11.57
C PRO A 36 -10.83 36.47 10.07
N SER A 37 -11.10 37.56 9.36
CA SER A 37 -10.81 37.71 7.92
C SER A 37 -9.30 37.70 7.63
N PRO A 38 -8.85 37.12 6.50
CA PRO A 38 -7.43 37.04 6.16
C PRO A 38 -6.82 38.41 5.83
N ASP A 39 -5.57 38.58 6.26
CA ASP A 39 -4.72 39.75 6.09
C ASP A 39 -4.50 40.10 4.60
N PRO A 40 -4.80 41.33 4.15
CA PRO A 40 -4.65 41.76 2.76
C PRO A 40 -3.19 41.98 2.31
N SER A 41 -2.20 41.70 3.15
CA SER A 41 -0.77 41.85 2.80
C SER A 41 -0.13 40.65 2.11
N VAL A 42 -0.87 39.55 1.88
CA VAL A 42 -0.36 38.37 1.16
C VAL A 42 -0.50 38.57 -0.36
N PRO A 43 0.59 38.61 -1.15
CA PRO A 43 0.51 38.80 -2.59
C PRO A 43 -0.16 37.61 -3.28
N PRO A 44 -0.92 37.83 -4.37
CA PRO A 44 -1.62 36.76 -5.07
C PRO A 44 -0.60 35.80 -5.68
N ALA A 45 -0.69 34.52 -5.31
CA ALA A 45 0.15 33.48 -5.89
C ALA A 45 -0.12 33.38 -7.40
N GLY A 46 0.90 33.74 -8.19
CA GLY A 46 1.03 33.33 -9.59
C GLY A 46 1.08 31.80 -9.73
N PRO A 47 1.18 31.25 -10.95
CA PRO A 47 0.88 29.85 -11.25
C PRO A 47 1.99 28.87 -10.85
N TYR A 48 2.42 28.90 -9.58
CA TYR A 48 3.44 28.02 -9.02
C TYR A 48 2.79 27.08 -7.99
N LEU A 49 2.71 25.80 -8.41
CA LEU A 49 2.55 24.57 -7.62
C LEU A 49 1.86 24.69 -6.24
N ARG A 50 0.58 24.27 -6.20
CA ARG A 50 -0.25 24.30 -4.98
C ARG A 50 0.18 23.25 -3.93
N PRO A 51 0.07 23.55 -2.62
CA PRO A 51 0.08 22.57 -1.55
C PRO A 51 -1.28 21.84 -1.49
N GLY A 52 -1.24 20.50 -1.48
CA GLY A 52 -2.40 19.62 -1.39
C GLY A 52 -1.98 18.20 -1.77
N ALA A 53 -2.34 17.20 -0.96
CA ALA A 53 -1.97 15.80 -1.18
C ALA A 53 -2.35 15.36 -2.61
N VAL A 54 -1.35 15.12 -3.46
CA VAL A 54 -1.60 14.58 -4.79
C VAL A 54 -1.79 13.07 -4.64
N LEU A 55 -3.05 12.64 -4.58
CA LEU A 55 -3.40 11.23 -4.72
C LEU A 55 -3.14 10.82 -6.17
N LEU A 56 -2.13 9.97 -6.40
CA LEU A 56 -1.81 9.48 -7.74
C LEU A 56 -2.77 8.37 -8.13
N ARG A 57 -3.21 8.36 -9.40
CA ARG A 57 -4.13 7.35 -9.92
C ARG A 57 -3.37 6.35 -10.78
N PRO A 58 -3.36 5.05 -10.42
CA PRO A 58 -2.77 4.03 -11.26
C PRO A 58 -3.66 3.76 -12.47
N SER A 59 -3.05 3.38 -13.59
CA SER A 59 -3.74 2.87 -14.76
C SER A 59 -4.13 1.40 -14.54
N PRO A 60 -5.32 0.96 -14.98
CA PRO A 60 -5.63 -0.46 -15.02
C PRO A 60 -4.78 -1.13 -16.11
N LEU A 61 -4.26 -2.33 -15.83
CA LEU A 61 -3.62 -3.15 -16.85
C LEU A 61 -4.71 -3.83 -17.71
N PRO A 62 -4.66 -3.79 -19.05
CA PRO A 62 -5.61 -4.54 -19.87
C PRO A 62 -5.35 -6.06 -19.74
N PRO A 63 -6.39 -6.91 -19.73
CA PRO A 63 -6.22 -8.37 -19.70
C PRO A 63 -5.57 -8.89 -20.98
N LEU A 64 -4.90 -10.04 -20.89
CA LEU A 64 -4.37 -10.70 -22.10
C LEU A 64 -5.53 -11.20 -22.98
N PRO A 65 -5.37 -11.20 -24.32
CA PRO A 65 -4.13 -10.96 -25.07
C PRO A 65 -3.84 -9.49 -25.44
N SER A 66 -4.65 -8.53 -24.99
CA SER A 66 -4.48 -7.11 -25.35
C SER A 66 -3.12 -6.56 -24.87
N ALA A 67 -2.42 -5.79 -25.70
CA ALA A 67 -1.17 -5.14 -25.30
C ALA A 67 -1.45 -3.95 -24.35
N PRO A 68 -0.58 -3.69 -23.35
CA PRO A 68 -0.67 -2.46 -22.57
C PRO A 68 -0.37 -1.25 -23.46
N VAL A 69 -1.19 -0.20 -23.34
CA VAL A 69 -0.92 1.09 -23.98
C VAL A 69 -0.09 1.91 -23.02
N LEU A 70 1.21 2.04 -23.30
CA LEU A 70 2.10 2.83 -22.45
C LEU A 70 1.79 4.33 -22.61
N PRO A 71 1.67 5.09 -21.51
CA PRO A 71 1.66 6.54 -21.61
C PRO A 71 3.02 7.03 -22.14
N PRO A 72 3.10 8.28 -22.64
CA PRO A 72 4.36 8.88 -23.09
C PRO A 72 5.46 8.64 -22.05
N GLY A 73 6.67 8.31 -22.54
CA GLY A 73 7.72 7.66 -21.75
C GLY A 73 7.96 8.26 -20.35
N PRO A 74 8.41 7.44 -19.39
CA PRO A 74 8.58 7.86 -18.00
C PRO A 74 9.46 9.11 -17.93
N ARG A 75 8.93 10.16 -17.31
CA ARG A 75 9.66 11.41 -17.08
C ARG A 75 10.38 11.30 -15.73
N ALA A 76 11.50 12.01 -15.58
CA ALA A 76 12.19 12.10 -14.30
C ALA A 76 11.20 12.48 -13.19
N ALA A 77 11.28 11.77 -12.06
CA ALA A 77 10.44 11.99 -10.89
C ALA A 77 8.91 11.87 -11.14
N ARG A 78 8.48 11.19 -12.21
CA ARG A 78 7.07 10.84 -12.47
C ARG A 78 6.92 9.35 -12.81
N PRO A 79 6.51 8.51 -11.86
CA PRO A 79 6.34 7.09 -12.10
C PRO A 79 5.08 6.83 -12.93
N GLN A 80 5.13 5.80 -13.77
CA GLN A 80 3.93 5.17 -14.31
C GLN A 80 3.46 4.11 -13.31
N LEU A 81 2.18 4.16 -12.92
CA LEU A 81 1.60 3.29 -11.91
C LEU A 81 0.54 2.39 -12.54
N TRP A 82 0.54 1.12 -12.18
CA TRP A 82 -0.39 0.13 -12.72
C TRP A 82 -1.00 -0.72 -11.62
N LEU A 83 -2.33 -0.78 -11.59
CA LEU A 83 -3.07 -1.63 -10.67
C LEU A 83 -3.51 -2.90 -11.40
N VAL A 84 -3.25 -4.05 -10.78
CA VAL A 84 -3.59 -5.38 -11.30
C VAL A 84 -4.49 -6.05 -10.28
N ALA A 85 -5.79 -6.15 -10.58
CA ALA A 85 -6.75 -6.86 -9.74
C ALA A 85 -6.77 -8.35 -10.11
N THR A 86 -6.52 -9.24 -9.14
CA THR A 86 -6.42 -10.68 -9.40
C THR A 86 -7.70 -11.23 -10.03
N GLU A 87 -8.87 -10.80 -9.54
CA GLU A 87 -10.20 -11.21 -10.06
C GLU A 87 -10.40 -10.92 -11.55
N VAL A 88 -9.73 -9.87 -12.09
CA VAL A 88 -9.85 -9.49 -13.51
C VAL A 88 -8.87 -10.30 -14.37
N HIS A 89 -7.74 -10.71 -13.79
CA HIS A 89 -6.61 -11.21 -14.54
C HIS A 89 -6.34 -12.70 -14.36
N GLU A 90 -6.87 -13.36 -13.32
CA GLU A 90 -6.48 -14.72 -12.92
C GLU A 90 -6.56 -15.74 -14.05
N ASP A 91 -7.67 -15.78 -14.78
CA ASP A 91 -7.87 -16.71 -15.90
C ASP A 91 -6.84 -16.48 -17.01
N SER A 92 -6.64 -15.22 -17.38
CA SER A 92 -5.70 -14.84 -18.44
C SER A 92 -4.25 -15.07 -18.00
N ALA A 93 -3.91 -14.74 -16.76
CA ALA A 93 -2.58 -14.95 -16.21
C ALA A 93 -2.25 -16.45 -16.15
N ALA A 94 -3.16 -17.27 -15.64
CA ALA A 94 -2.99 -18.72 -15.60
C ALA A 94 -2.83 -19.34 -17.00
N ARG A 95 -3.64 -18.90 -17.96
CA ARG A 95 -3.60 -19.41 -19.34
C ARG A 95 -2.30 -19.08 -20.08
N TYR A 96 -1.75 -17.89 -19.86
CA TYR A 96 -0.60 -17.39 -20.61
C TYR A 96 0.71 -17.40 -19.82
N ALA A 97 0.73 -17.81 -18.55
CA ALA A 97 1.91 -17.77 -17.69
C ALA A 97 3.13 -18.45 -18.33
N SER A 98 2.97 -19.63 -18.93
CA SER A 98 4.07 -20.36 -19.58
C SER A 98 4.65 -19.66 -20.83
N LEU A 99 3.93 -18.70 -21.40
CA LEU A 99 4.40 -17.89 -22.53
C LEU A 99 5.05 -16.57 -22.08
N VAL A 100 4.84 -16.16 -20.83
CA VAL A 100 5.23 -14.85 -20.31
C VAL A 100 6.32 -14.93 -19.23
N LEU A 101 6.24 -15.91 -18.34
CA LEU A 101 7.12 -16.06 -17.17
C LEU A 101 8.29 -17.00 -17.48
N ASP A 102 9.42 -16.80 -16.83
CA ASP A 102 10.55 -17.72 -16.91
C ASP A 102 10.34 -18.99 -16.05
N ALA A 103 11.31 -19.90 -16.08
CA ALA A 103 11.22 -21.17 -15.38
C ALA A 103 11.23 -21.00 -13.83
N GLU A 104 11.99 -20.04 -13.31
CA GLU A 104 12.10 -19.79 -11.87
C GLU A 104 10.80 -19.18 -11.34
N GLU A 105 10.22 -18.23 -12.05
CA GLU A 105 8.93 -17.64 -11.70
C GLU A 105 7.80 -18.68 -11.75
N LEU A 106 7.79 -19.57 -12.74
CA LEU A 106 6.81 -20.65 -12.82
C LEU A 106 6.98 -21.67 -11.68
N ALA A 107 8.22 -22.02 -11.35
CA ALA A 107 8.51 -22.90 -10.22
C ALA A 107 8.04 -22.27 -8.91
N ARG A 108 8.38 -20.99 -8.68
CA ARG A 108 7.94 -20.22 -7.51
C ARG A 108 6.42 -20.13 -7.41
N ALA A 109 5.73 -19.91 -8.53
CA ALA A 109 4.27 -19.93 -8.56
C ALA A 109 3.70 -21.29 -8.14
N GLY A 110 4.41 -22.39 -8.41
CA GLY A 110 4.03 -23.75 -8.00
C GLY A 110 4.20 -24.04 -6.51
N GLU A 111 5.00 -23.26 -5.78
CA GLU A 111 5.24 -23.46 -4.34
C GLU A 111 4.10 -22.91 -3.46
N PHE A 112 3.27 -22.01 -3.99
CA PHE A 112 2.16 -21.43 -3.24
C PHE A 112 1.08 -22.47 -2.94
N ARG A 113 0.85 -22.71 -1.64
CA ARG A 113 -0.16 -23.66 -1.15
C ARG A 113 -1.59 -23.16 -1.31
N ARG A 114 -1.81 -21.85 -1.16
CA ARG A 114 -3.14 -21.25 -1.28
C ARG A 114 -3.38 -20.82 -2.74
N PRO A 115 -4.51 -21.22 -3.35
CA PRO A 115 -4.82 -20.83 -4.72
C PRO A 115 -4.85 -19.31 -4.94
N GLY A 116 -5.38 -18.54 -3.99
CA GLY A 116 -5.44 -17.07 -4.08
C GLY A 116 -4.06 -16.40 -4.09
N ASP A 117 -3.11 -16.89 -3.27
CA ASP A 117 -1.74 -16.38 -3.26
C ASP A 117 -1.03 -16.70 -4.59
N ARG A 118 -1.23 -17.92 -5.10
CA ARG A 118 -0.72 -18.34 -6.40
C ARG A 118 -1.27 -17.48 -7.53
N ALA A 119 -2.58 -17.23 -7.55
CA ALA A 119 -3.23 -16.41 -8.57
C ALA A 119 -2.72 -14.97 -8.53
N THR A 120 -2.59 -14.39 -7.34
CA THR A 120 -2.04 -13.04 -7.14
C THR A 120 -0.61 -12.95 -7.62
N TYR A 121 0.25 -13.92 -7.28
CA TYR A 121 1.63 -13.99 -7.76
C TYR A 121 1.69 -14.06 -9.29
N LEU A 122 0.90 -14.93 -9.93
CA LEU A 122 0.85 -15.03 -11.39
C LEU A 122 0.41 -13.72 -12.03
N CYS A 123 -0.65 -13.08 -11.53
CA CYS A 123 -1.14 -11.81 -12.05
C CYS A 123 -0.08 -10.71 -11.94
N ALA A 124 0.57 -10.61 -10.78
CA ALA A 124 1.63 -9.64 -10.50
C ALA A 124 2.80 -9.79 -11.49
N HIS A 125 3.33 -11.01 -11.62
CA HIS A 125 4.51 -11.28 -12.44
C HIS A 125 4.21 -11.24 -13.95
N VAL A 126 3.05 -11.75 -14.38
CA VAL A 126 2.61 -11.62 -15.78
C VAL A 126 2.42 -10.16 -16.14
N GLY A 127 1.82 -9.37 -15.25
CA GLY A 127 1.66 -7.92 -15.44
C GLY A 127 3.01 -7.20 -15.54
N LEU A 128 3.93 -7.51 -14.63
CA LEU A 128 5.27 -6.92 -14.60
C LEU A 128 6.04 -7.22 -15.89
N ARG A 129 6.14 -8.49 -16.29
CA ARG A 129 6.83 -8.90 -17.53
C ARG A 129 6.25 -8.22 -18.76
N ARG A 130 4.93 -8.08 -18.84
CA ARG A 130 4.26 -7.39 -19.96
C ARG A 130 4.58 -5.91 -20.01
N LEU A 131 4.55 -5.23 -18.87
CA LEU A 131 4.85 -3.80 -18.78
C LEU A 131 6.32 -3.54 -19.11
N LEU A 132 7.24 -4.29 -18.52
CA LEU A 132 8.67 -4.15 -18.79
C LEU A 132 9.01 -4.50 -20.24
N GLY A 133 8.45 -5.58 -20.80
CA GLY A 133 8.63 -5.95 -22.20
C GLY A 133 8.18 -4.83 -23.16
N ALA A 134 7.03 -4.21 -22.89
CA ALA A 134 6.54 -3.08 -23.66
C ALA A 134 7.47 -1.86 -23.58
N HIS A 135 8.03 -1.56 -22.40
CA HIS A 135 8.98 -0.45 -22.22
C HIS A 135 10.33 -0.70 -22.90
N LEU A 136 10.79 -1.95 -22.90
CA LEU A 136 12.08 -2.36 -23.42
C LEU A 136 12.04 -2.74 -24.91
N GLY A 137 10.86 -2.86 -25.51
CA GLY A 137 10.70 -3.30 -26.90
C GLY A 137 11.05 -4.78 -27.11
N VAL A 138 10.91 -5.61 -26.08
CA VAL A 138 11.19 -7.05 -26.13
C VAL A 138 9.95 -7.87 -25.75
N ALA A 139 9.93 -9.15 -26.13
CA ALA A 139 8.87 -10.04 -25.69
C ALA A 139 8.85 -10.15 -24.15
N PRO A 140 7.69 -10.27 -23.48
CA PRO A 140 7.61 -10.31 -22.01
C PRO A 140 8.53 -11.35 -21.35
N ARG A 141 8.58 -12.56 -21.93
CA ARG A 141 9.46 -13.66 -21.46
C ARG A 141 10.95 -13.39 -21.67
N GLY A 142 11.30 -12.47 -22.59
CA GLY A 142 12.67 -12.07 -22.88
C GLY A 142 13.19 -10.92 -22.03
N VAL A 143 12.39 -10.39 -21.09
CA VAL A 143 12.87 -9.40 -20.12
C VAL A 143 13.93 -10.07 -19.24
N THR A 144 15.07 -9.43 -19.00
CA THR A 144 16.07 -9.91 -18.04
C THR A 144 15.94 -9.11 -16.74
N VAL A 145 15.83 -9.80 -15.61
CA VAL A 145 15.79 -9.20 -14.27
C VAL A 145 16.92 -9.79 -13.44
N GLU A 146 17.73 -8.92 -12.85
CA GLU A 146 18.86 -9.30 -11.99
C GLU A 146 18.61 -8.89 -10.54
N ARG A 147 19.44 -9.36 -9.61
CA ARG A 147 19.44 -8.93 -8.22
C ARG A 147 20.60 -7.96 -7.99
N ALA A 148 20.29 -6.74 -7.57
CA ALA A 148 21.33 -5.80 -7.17
C ALA A 148 22.06 -6.31 -5.90
N PRO A 149 23.31 -5.89 -5.68
CA PRO A 149 23.97 -6.06 -4.38
C PRO A 149 23.12 -5.46 -3.26
N CYS A 150 22.96 -6.19 -2.17
CA CYS A 150 22.22 -5.69 -1.01
C CYS A 150 22.97 -4.49 -0.39
N PRO A 151 22.30 -3.34 -0.16
CA PRO A 151 22.95 -2.20 0.49
C PRO A 151 23.45 -2.49 1.91
N CYS A 152 22.90 -3.50 2.59
CA CYS A 152 23.26 -3.84 3.97
C CYS A 152 24.51 -4.72 4.08
N CYS A 153 24.72 -5.66 3.15
CA CYS A 153 25.78 -6.67 3.24
C CYS A 153 26.56 -6.92 1.94
N GLY A 154 26.14 -6.35 0.80
CA GLY A 154 26.79 -6.51 -0.50
C GLY A 154 26.43 -7.77 -1.28
N GLU A 155 25.75 -8.74 -0.67
CA GLU A 155 25.39 -10.02 -1.30
C GLU A 155 24.31 -9.88 -2.39
N PRO A 156 24.23 -10.80 -3.38
CA PRO A 156 23.37 -10.69 -4.56
C PRO A 156 21.89 -11.04 -4.28
N HIS A 157 21.37 -10.56 -3.15
CA HIS A 157 19.97 -10.74 -2.75
C HIS A 157 19.22 -9.41 -2.59
N GLY A 158 19.79 -8.30 -3.06
CA GLY A 158 19.13 -7.00 -3.07
C GLY A 158 17.92 -6.97 -4.00
N ARG A 159 17.38 -5.77 -4.22
CA ARG A 159 16.16 -5.60 -5.01
C ARG A 159 16.32 -6.10 -6.46
N PRO A 160 15.22 -6.52 -7.11
CA PRO A 160 15.24 -6.81 -8.54
C PRO A 160 15.51 -5.52 -9.35
N VAL A 161 16.34 -5.63 -10.39
CA VAL A 161 16.75 -4.52 -11.27
C VAL A 161 16.83 -4.96 -12.73
N LEU A 162 16.77 -3.99 -13.64
CA LEU A 162 17.08 -4.21 -15.05
C LEU A 162 18.59 -3.98 -15.30
N PRO A 163 19.24 -4.79 -16.15
CA PRO A 163 20.70 -4.73 -16.34
C PRO A 163 21.22 -3.38 -16.87
N ASP A 164 20.43 -2.66 -17.67
CA ASP A 164 20.86 -1.39 -18.28
C ASP A 164 20.77 -0.19 -17.31
N GLY A 165 20.11 -0.35 -16.17
CA GLY A 165 19.90 0.70 -15.16
C GLY A 165 19.10 1.92 -15.64
N ARG A 166 18.52 1.90 -16.85
CA ARG A 166 17.79 3.05 -17.43
C ARG A 166 16.36 3.15 -16.93
N LEU A 167 15.80 2.01 -16.58
CA LEU A 167 14.46 1.88 -16.03
C LEU A 167 14.54 1.20 -14.67
N HIS A 168 13.81 1.78 -13.74
CA HIS A 168 13.58 1.22 -12.42
C HIS A 168 12.13 0.81 -12.31
N PHE A 169 11.89 -0.26 -11.57
CA PHE A 169 10.55 -0.72 -11.28
C PHE A 169 10.42 -1.14 -9.82
N SER A 170 9.19 -1.20 -9.37
CA SER A 170 8.84 -1.82 -8.10
C SER A 170 7.50 -2.51 -8.25
N LEU A 171 7.34 -3.62 -7.54
CA LEU A 171 6.14 -4.41 -7.48
C LEU A 171 5.82 -4.62 -6.00
N SER A 172 4.58 -4.38 -5.62
CA SER A 172 4.02 -4.83 -4.35
C SER A 172 2.69 -5.52 -4.59
N HIS A 173 2.33 -6.45 -3.73
CA HIS A 173 1.06 -7.15 -3.81
C HIS A 173 0.55 -7.49 -2.42
N CYS A 174 -0.76 -7.46 -2.28
CA CYS A 174 -1.49 -8.00 -1.15
C CYS A 174 -2.53 -8.99 -1.70
N GLU A 175 -3.27 -9.67 -0.82
CA GLU A 175 -4.29 -10.64 -1.24
C GLU A 175 -5.26 -10.03 -2.28
N GLY A 176 -5.27 -10.58 -3.49
CA GLY A 176 -6.18 -10.17 -4.57
C GLY A 176 -5.76 -8.94 -5.38
N MET A 177 -4.62 -8.31 -5.08
CA MET A 177 -4.23 -7.05 -5.74
C MET A 177 -2.72 -6.85 -5.85
N SER A 178 -2.28 -6.21 -6.93
CA SER A 178 -0.89 -5.81 -7.11
C SER A 178 -0.75 -4.41 -7.66
N LEU A 179 0.30 -3.72 -7.24
CA LEU A 179 0.68 -2.39 -7.69
C LEU A 179 2.08 -2.45 -8.28
N ILE A 180 2.22 -1.95 -9.51
CA ILE A 180 3.50 -1.88 -10.23
C ILE A 180 3.82 -0.42 -10.51
N ALA A 181 5.07 -0.03 -10.27
CA ALA A 181 5.61 1.24 -10.73
C ALA A 181 6.76 1.05 -11.71
N VAL A 182 6.86 1.96 -12.68
CA VAL A 182 8.00 2.08 -13.60
C VAL A 182 8.43 3.55 -13.68
N ALA A 183 9.72 3.82 -13.56
CA ALA A 183 10.30 5.17 -13.60
C ALA A 183 11.72 5.17 -14.18
N THR A 184 12.26 6.34 -14.51
CA THR A 184 13.67 6.53 -14.92
C THR A 184 14.62 6.80 -13.77
N THR A 185 14.09 6.92 -12.55
CA THR A 185 14.85 7.03 -11.30
C THR A 185 14.37 5.95 -10.31
N PRO A 186 15.17 5.60 -9.27
CA PRO A 186 14.75 4.62 -8.27
C PRO A 186 13.33 4.88 -7.75
N VAL A 187 12.51 3.84 -7.77
CA VAL A 187 11.10 3.88 -7.39
C VAL A 187 10.77 2.69 -6.50
N GLY A 188 9.89 2.92 -5.53
CA GLY A 188 9.27 1.88 -4.72
C GLY A 188 7.77 2.09 -4.62
N VAL A 189 7.00 1.01 -4.64
CA VAL A 189 5.57 1.03 -4.35
C VAL A 189 5.24 0.07 -3.23
N ASP A 190 4.18 0.38 -2.52
CA ASP A 190 3.56 -0.55 -1.60
C ASP A 190 2.04 -0.49 -1.65
N ILE A 191 1.40 -1.63 -1.42
CA ILE A 191 -0.05 -1.78 -1.32
C ILE A 191 -0.36 -2.80 -0.24
N GLU A 192 -1.25 -2.44 0.68
CA GLU A 192 -1.62 -3.28 1.81
C GLU A 192 -3.12 -3.24 2.07
N ARG A 193 -3.65 -4.36 2.58
CA ARG A 193 -4.99 -4.39 3.17
C ARG A 193 -4.98 -3.63 4.49
N ILE A 194 -6.04 -2.86 4.75
CA ILE A 194 -6.22 -2.21 6.04
C ILE A 194 -6.34 -3.32 7.10
N PRO A 195 -5.48 -3.33 8.14
CA PRO A 195 -5.48 -4.39 9.13
C PRO A 195 -6.71 -4.33 10.03
N ALA A 196 -7.00 -5.43 10.71
CA ALA A 196 -8.03 -5.45 11.74
C ALA A 196 -7.63 -4.53 12.92
N PRO A 197 -8.58 -3.83 13.56
CA PRO A 197 -8.26 -2.87 14.62
C PRO A 197 -7.43 -3.40 15.80
N HIS A 198 -7.59 -4.68 16.15
CA HIS A 198 -6.87 -5.29 17.26
C HIS A 198 -5.36 -5.48 16.99
N LEU A 199 -4.94 -5.50 15.72
CA LEU A 199 -3.52 -5.64 15.35
C LEU A 199 -2.77 -4.30 15.38
N VAL A 200 -3.49 -3.18 15.31
CA VAL A 200 -2.89 -1.87 15.07
C VAL A 200 -2.04 -1.38 16.24
N ALA A 201 -2.43 -1.69 17.47
CA ALA A 201 -1.73 -1.18 18.65
C ALA A 201 -0.29 -1.70 18.71
N GLU A 202 -0.08 -3.01 18.57
CA GLU A 202 1.23 -3.65 18.56
C GLU A 202 2.05 -3.23 17.34
N LEU A 203 1.43 -3.22 16.15
CA LEU A 203 2.13 -2.85 14.93
C LEU A 203 2.55 -1.37 14.91
N ALA A 204 1.85 -0.49 15.62
CA ALA A 204 2.22 0.93 15.66
C ALA A 204 3.49 1.20 16.48
N GLU A 205 3.96 0.26 17.30
CA GLU A 205 5.17 0.44 18.12
C GLU A 205 6.46 0.43 17.31
N VAL A 206 6.46 -0.16 16.10
CA VAL A 206 7.62 -0.16 15.20
C VAL A 206 7.73 1.11 14.34
N LEU A 207 6.74 2.00 14.41
CA LEU A 207 6.73 3.25 13.64
C LEU A 207 7.61 4.32 14.30
N HIS A 208 7.78 5.45 13.62
CA HIS A 208 8.47 6.58 14.21
C HIS A 208 7.67 7.07 15.43
N PRO A 209 8.30 7.41 16.58
CA PRO A 209 7.58 7.74 17.81
C PRO A 209 6.51 8.82 17.65
N ALA A 210 6.76 9.82 16.81
CA ALA A 210 5.77 10.85 16.47
C ALA A 210 4.54 10.28 15.74
N GLU A 211 4.72 9.34 14.80
CA GLU A 211 3.61 8.70 14.09
C GLU A 211 2.82 7.82 15.06
N SER A 212 3.49 7.07 15.93
CA SER A 212 2.83 6.26 16.97
C SER A 212 1.97 7.14 17.89
N ALA A 213 2.49 8.30 18.32
CA ALA A 213 1.74 9.26 19.12
C ALA A 213 0.55 9.87 18.36
N GLU A 214 0.74 10.26 17.09
CA GLU A 214 -0.33 10.76 16.21
C GLU A 214 -1.44 9.72 16.01
N LEU A 215 -1.08 8.45 15.77
CA LEU A 215 -2.03 7.34 15.67
C LEU A 215 -2.79 7.10 16.97
N ALA A 216 -2.10 7.17 18.11
CA ALA A 216 -2.70 7.00 19.44
C ALA A 216 -3.72 8.11 19.77
N ALA A 217 -3.54 9.31 19.22
CA ALA A 217 -4.47 10.43 19.38
C ALA A 217 -5.74 10.30 18.52
N LEU A 218 -5.76 9.42 17.51
CA LEU A 218 -6.95 9.18 16.68
C LEU A 218 -8.02 8.36 17.41
N ALA A 219 -9.27 8.58 17.01
CA ALA A 219 -10.38 7.69 17.33
C ALA A 219 -10.06 6.26 16.87
N ARG A 220 -10.45 5.26 17.68
CA ARG A 220 -10.01 3.85 17.52
C ARG A 220 -10.33 3.26 16.14
N ASP A 221 -11.47 3.65 15.56
CA ASP A 221 -11.95 3.25 14.23
C ASP A 221 -11.11 3.85 13.08
N ARG A 222 -10.43 4.97 13.30
CA ARG A 222 -9.60 5.64 12.29
C ARG A 222 -8.15 5.14 12.27
N ARG A 223 -7.68 4.49 13.34
CA ARG A 223 -6.31 4.02 13.50
C ARG A 223 -5.86 3.02 12.43
N PRO A 224 -6.66 2.01 12.03
CA PRO A 224 -6.21 1.02 11.05
C PRO A 224 -5.86 1.62 9.70
N ALA A 225 -6.71 2.53 9.19
CA ALA A 225 -6.47 3.20 7.92
C ALA A 225 -5.26 4.15 8.00
N ALA A 226 -5.08 4.83 9.14
CA ALA A 226 -3.91 5.70 9.37
C ALA A 226 -2.62 4.88 9.45
N PHE A 227 -2.64 3.75 10.16
CA PHE A 227 -1.52 2.81 10.22
C PHE A 227 -1.13 2.30 8.84
N ALA A 228 -2.08 1.73 8.08
CA ALA A 228 -1.80 1.20 6.76
C ALA A 228 -1.25 2.27 5.80
N ARG A 229 -1.69 3.53 5.95
CA ARG A 229 -1.15 4.67 5.19
C ARG A 229 0.31 4.97 5.56
N VAL A 230 0.66 5.04 6.85
CA VAL A 230 2.05 5.22 7.27
C VAL A 230 2.92 4.05 6.83
N TRP A 231 2.43 2.84 7.03
CA TRP A 231 3.14 1.61 6.69
C TRP A 231 3.48 1.55 5.20
N THR A 232 2.49 1.72 4.34
CA THR A 232 2.69 1.70 2.88
C THR A 232 3.63 2.81 2.40
N ARG A 233 3.58 4.00 3.01
CA ARG A 233 4.53 5.09 2.74
C ARG A 233 5.97 4.69 3.06
N LYS A 234 6.20 4.08 4.23
CA LYS A 234 7.53 3.61 4.65
C LYS A 234 8.02 2.49 3.75
N GLU A 235 7.22 1.47 3.52
CA GLU A 235 7.58 0.34 2.65
C GLU A 235 7.86 0.78 1.21
N ALA A 236 7.07 1.71 0.67
CA ALA A 236 7.33 2.28 -0.65
C ALA A 236 8.70 3.00 -0.68
N TYR A 237 9.02 3.79 0.35
CA TYR A 237 10.33 4.43 0.48
C TYR A 237 11.47 3.41 0.58
N LEU A 238 11.36 2.42 1.46
CA LEU A 238 12.38 1.38 1.69
C LEU A 238 12.62 0.49 0.46
N LYS A 239 11.56 0.16 -0.28
CA LYS A 239 11.66 -0.51 -1.59
C LYS A 239 12.36 0.37 -2.62
N GLY A 240 12.09 1.68 -2.58
CA GLY A 240 12.74 2.67 -3.43
C GLY A 240 14.24 2.80 -3.17
N THR A 241 14.66 2.83 -1.91
CA THR A 241 16.09 2.89 -1.53
C THR A 241 16.81 1.56 -1.79
N GLY A 242 16.08 0.45 -1.82
CA GLY A 242 16.63 -0.89 -2.05
C GLY A 242 17.17 -1.57 -0.79
N VAL A 243 17.01 -0.95 0.39
CA VAL A 243 17.41 -1.50 1.69
C VAL A 243 16.44 -2.59 2.15
N GLY A 244 15.16 -2.49 1.76
CA GLY A 244 14.13 -3.48 2.11
C GLY A 244 13.85 -3.58 3.61
N LEU A 245 13.38 -4.75 4.05
CA LEU A 245 12.98 -5.05 5.44
C LEU A 245 14.11 -4.99 6.47
N GLY A 246 15.36 -4.79 6.05
CA GLY A 246 16.50 -4.64 6.96
C GLY A 246 16.64 -3.22 7.55
N ALA A 247 15.85 -2.26 7.07
CA ALA A 247 15.81 -0.92 7.63
C ALA A 247 14.87 -0.84 8.83
N ASP A 248 15.24 -0.04 9.82
CA ASP A 248 14.38 0.28 10.95
C ASP A 248 13.23 1.21 10.50
N PRO A 249 11.96 0.74 10.54
CA PRO A 249 10.81 1.56 10.15
C PRO A 249 10.61 2.78 11.06
N SER A 250 11.22 2.81 12.25
CA SER A 250 11.12 3.94 13.18
C SER A 250 12.02 5.12 12.83
N ALA A 251 13.00 4.93 11.93
CA ALA A 251 14.03 5.92 11.65
C ALA A 251 13.51 7.19 10.94
N GLU A 252 12.60 7.04 9.97
CA GLU A 252 12.17 8.13 9.10
C GLU A 252 10.70 8.48 9.32
N TYR A 253 10.41 9.75 9.60
CA TYR A 253 9.04 10.25 9.69
C TYR A 253 8.45 10.51 8.29
N VAL A 254 7.37 9.83 7.94
CA VAL A 254 6.65 9.98 6.66
C VAL A 254 5.27 10.62 6.80
N GLY A 255 4.89 10.96 8.03
CA GLY A 255 3.63 11.61 8.38
C GLY A 255 2.46 10.63 8.45
N SER A 256 1.63 10.76 9.50
CA SER A 256 0.37 10.03 9.61
C SER A 256 -0.81 10.75 8.96
N GLY A 257 -0.67 12.05 8.67
CA GLY A 257 -1.73 12.89 8.11
C GLY A 257 -2.08 12.63 6.64
N PRO A 258 -3.04 13.38 6.08
CA PRO A 258 -3.46 13.24 4.68
C PRO A 258 -2.39 13.66 3.68
N VAL A 259 -1.41 14.48 4.08
CA VAL A 259 -0.27 14.87 3.25
C VAL A 259 0.96 14.08 3.74
N PRO A 260 1.66 13.32 2.88
CA PRO A 260 2.89 12.65 3.26
C PRO A 260 4.02 13.66 3.48
N THR A 261 4.95 13.31 4.37
CA THR A 261 6.25 13.95 4.48
C THR A 261 7.27 13.07 3.76
N ALA A 262 7.93 13.61 2.74
CA ALA A 262 8.92 12.84 1.98
C ALA A 262 10.31 12.97 2.61
N PRO A 263 11.06 11.87 2.78
CA PRO A 263 12.47 11.93 3.15
C PRO A 263 13.31 12.76 2.14
N PRO A 264 14.45 13.33 2.55
CA PRO A 264 15.29 14.17 1.67
C PRO A 264 15.68 13.46 0.37
N GLY A 265 15.52 14.14 -0.76
CA GLY A 265 15.83 13.59 -2.09
C GLY A 265 14.76 12.67 -2.68
N TRP A 266 13.63 12.49 -2.00
CA TRP A 266 12.51 11.68 -2.45
C TRP A 266 11.24 12.49 -2.66
N LEU A 267 10.41 12.00 -3.59
CA LEU A 267 8.99 12.27 -3.63
C LEU A 267 8.26 11.09 -3.00
N LEU A 268 7.22 11.39 -2.24
CA LEU A 268 6.36 10.39 -1.61
C LEU A 268 4.91 10.82 -1.84
N ALA A 269 4.06 9.91 -2.30
CA ALA A 269 2.66 10.18 -2.59
C ALA A 269 1.80 8.95 -2.28
N ASP A 270 0.57 9.19 -1.82
CA ASP A 270 -0.44 8.14 -1.71
C ASP A 270 -0.97 7.79 -3.11
N VAL A 271 -1.40 6.53 -3.27
CA VAL A 271 -1.95 6.01 -4.53
C VAL A 271 -3.41 5.62 -4.34
N ALA A 272 -4.27 6.06 -5.26
CA ALA A 272 -5.69 5.72 -5.26
C ALA A 272 -5.87 4.22 -5.53
N VAL A 273 -6.44 3.51 -4.56
CA VAL A 273 -6.73 2.07 -4.63
C VAL A 273 -8.16 1.80 -4.12
N PRO A 274 -8.75 0.63 -4.45
CA PRO A 274 -10.07 0.23 -3.96
C PRO A 274 -10.18 0.29 -2.43
N SER A 275 -11.40 0.48 -1.94
CA SER A 275 -11.69 0.52 -0.50
C SER A 275 -11.17 -0.72 0.22
N GLY A 276 -10.72 -0.55 1.46
CA GLY A 276 -10.12 -1.62 2.25
C GLY A 276 -8.61 -1.78 2.02
N HIS A 277 -8.01 -0.97 1.15
CA HIS A 277 -6.57 -0.95 0.90
C HIS A 277 -5.98 0.45 1.13
N GLN A 278 -4.68 0.49 1.36
CA GLN A 278 -3.84 1.68 1.28
C GLN A 278 -2.66 1.40 0.36
N ALA A 279 -2.16 2.43 -0.30
CA ALA A 279 -1.01 2.30 -1.16
C ALA A 279 -0.21 3.61 -1.25
N ALA A 280 1.08 3.49 -1.50
CA ALA A 280 1.97 4.62 -1.69
C ALA A 280 3.02 4.33 -2.75
N VAL A 281 3.62 5.41 -3.26
CA VAL A 281 4.79 5.37 -4.13
C VAL A 281 5.84 6.36 -3.63
N ALA A 282 7.10 5.92 -3.65
CA ALA A 282 8.26 6.77 -3.43
C ALA A 282 9.14 6.78 -4.68
N VAL A 283 9.57 7.98 -5.12
CA VAL A 283 10.43 8.14 -6.31
C VAL A 283 11.56 9.10 -6.00
N ARG A 284 12.80 8.73 -6.37
CA ARG A 284 13.96 9.60 -6.20
C ARG A 284 13.89 10.80 -7.15
N ARG A 285 14.19 12.00 -6.62
CA ARG A 285 14.28 13.25 -7.39
C ARG A 285 15.50 13.29 -8.30
#